data_AF-A0A7C9FWT7-F1
#
_entry.id   AF-A0A7C9FWT7-F1
#
_cell.length_a   1.000
_cell.length_b   1.000
_cell.length_c   1.000
_cell.angle_alpha   90.00
_cell.angle_beta   90.00
_cell.angle_gamma   90.00
#
_symmetry.space_group_name_H-M   'P 1'
#
loop_
_entity.id
_entity.type
_entity.pdbx_description
1 polymer ?
#
loop_
_entity_poly.entity_id
_entity_poly.type
_entity_poly.pdbx_seq_one_letter_code
_entity_poly.pdbx_strand_id
1 'polypeptide(L)'
;DGMGGMGVFRVKADGMNLGAIIEMLGHDGTRSLMIQKFIPEIKAGDKRILLIAGEPVPYSLARIPQGSEVRGNLAAGGLGVAQPLTARDREIAGALGPVLASRGLLLVGLDAIGDWLTEVNVTSPTCFREIMEQTGFDVAAMFVDALERAAA
;
A
#
# COMPACT_ATOMS: atom_id res chain seq x y z
N ASP A 1 -11.63 9.02 0.63
CA ASP A 1 -12.21 9.04 -0.73
C ASP A 1 -11.14 9.57 -1.67
N GLY A 2 -10.29 8.67 -2.15
CA GLY A 2 -9.10 9.00 -2.93
C GLY A 2 -8.21 7.77 -3.07
N MET A 3 -7.43 7.71 -4.14
CA MET A 3 -6.44 6.67 -4.42
C MET A 3 -5.32 7.28 -5.27
N GLY A 4 -4.13 6.69 -5.27
CA GLY A 4 -3.03 7.16 -6.13
C GLY A 4 -2.43 8.52 -5.72
N GLY A 5 -2.55 8.92 -4.45
CA GLY A 5 -1.91 10.14 -3.94
C GLY A 5 -2.63 11.44 -4.25
N MET A 6 -3.91 11.40 -4.62
CA MET A 6 -4.74 12.62 -4.67
C MET A 6 -4.94 13.19 -3.26
N GLY A 7 -4.77 14.51 -3.10
CA GLY A 7 -4.98 15.19 -1.82
C GLY A 7 -3.89 14.97 -0.77
N VAL A 8 -2.74 14.38 -1.14
CA VAL A 8 -1.62 14.15 -0.21
C VAL A 8 -0.59 15.28 -0.32
N PHE A 9 -0.33 15.95 0.80
CA PHE A 9 0.65 17.03 0.90
C PHE A 9 1.71 16.71 1.95
N ARG A 10 2.96 17.08 1.67
CA ARG A 10 4.04 17.05 2.67
C ARG A 10 4.25 18.45 3.23
N VAL A 11 3.96 18.62 4.52
CA VAL A 11 4.30 19.83 5.27
C VAL A 11 5.68 19.65 5.90
N LYS A 12 6.58 20.62 5.69
CA LYS A 12 7.92 20.63 6.30
C LYS A 12 7.86 21.28 7.69
N ALA A 13 8.97 21.21 8.42
CA ALA A 13 9.05 21.74 9.78
C ALA A 13 8.78 23.27 9.86
N ASP A 14 8.93 23.99 8.75
CA ASP A 14 8.60 25.42 8.66
C ASP A 14 7.08 25.70 8.66
N GLY A 15 6.24 24.67 8.49
CA GLY A 15 4.78 24.79 8.52
C GLY A 15 4.22 25.60 7.35
N MET A 16 5.00 25.86 6.30
CA MET A 16 4.57 26.70 5.19
C MET A 16 3.30 26.11 4.55
N ASN A 17 2.26 26.95 4.42
CA ASN A 17 0.93 26.61 3.91
C ASN A 17 0.08 25.65 4.77
N LEU A 18 0.47 25.32 6.00
CA LEU A 18 -0.28 24.37 6.83
C LEU A 18 -1.76 24.75 7.00
N GLY A 19 -2.05 26.02 7.34
CA GLY A 19 -3.42 26.51 7.52
C GLY A 19 -4.27 26.35 6.25
N ALA A 20 -3.76 26.82 5.11
CA ALA A 20 -4.44 26.73 3.82
C ALA A 20 -4.66 25.28 3.38
N ILE A 21 -3.72 24.37 3.64
CA ILE A 21 -3.88 22.93 3.36
C ILE A 21 -5.02 22.35 4.21
N ILE A 22 -5.09 22.69 5.50
CA ILE A 22 -6.15 22.23 6.41
C ILE A 22 -7.52 22.74 5.95
N GLU A 23 -7.64 24.03 5.64
CA GLU A 23 -8.89 24.64 5.17
C GLU A 23 -9.36 24.01 3.86
N MET A 24 -8.46 23.93 2.87
CA MET A 24 -8.78 23.40 1.54
C MET A 24 -9.16 21.91 1.58
N LEU A 25 -8.36 21.06 2.22
CA LEU A 25 -8.64 19.62 2.28
C LEU A 25 -9.80 19.31 3.22
N GLY A 26 -9.93 20.07 4.30
CA GLY A 26 -10.97 19.89 5.32
C GLY A 26 -12.32 20.47 4.88
N HIS A 27 -12.37 21.19 3.76
CA HIS A 27 -13.54 21.96 3.32
C HIS A 27 -14.11 22.79 4.48
N ASP A 28 -13.24 23.63 5.06
CA ASP A 28 -13.56 24.49 6.22
C ASP A 28 -14.12 23.71 7.43
N GLY A 29 -13.60 22.51 7.65
CA GLY A 29 -13.95 21.65 8.80
C GLY A 29 -15.13 20.71 8.56
N THR A 30 -15.72 20.69 7.37
CA THR A 30 -16.83 19.77 7.03
C THR A 30 -16.35 18.37 6.63
N ARG A 31 -15.04 18.16 6.43
CA ARG A 31 -14.42 16.87 6.14
C ARG A 31 -13.29 16.54 7.10
N SER A 32 -13.20 15.27 7.48
CA SER A 32 -12.11 14.73 8.29
C SER A 32 -10.80 14.70 7.50
N LEU A 33 -9.69 14.93 8.20
CA LEU A 33 -8.33 14.85 7.66
C LEU A 33 -7.56 13.70 8.31
N MET A 34 -6.70 13.05 7.55
CA MET A 34 -5.70 12.13 8.06
C MET A 34 -4.35 12.83 8.07
N ILE A 35 -3.71 12.90 9.24
CA ILE A 35 -2.39 13.49 9.40
C ILE A 35 -1.47 12.38 9.92
N GLN A 36 -0.39 12.12 9.19
CA GLN A 36 0.60 11.11 9.53
C GLN A 36 1.99 11.74 9.55
N LYS A 37 2.89 11.17 10.35
CA LYS A 37 4.30 11.57 10.30
C LYS A 37 4.87 11.27 8.91
N PHE A 38 5.79 12.10 8.44
CA PHE A 38 6.56 11.79 7.25
C PHE A 38 7.54 10.64 7.53
N ILE A 39 7.60 9.65 6.64
CA ILE A 39 8.47 8.47 6.75
C ILE A 39 9.57 8.60 5.68
N PRO A 40 10.82 8.98 6.05
CA PRO A 40 11.91 9.23 5.10
C PRO A 40 12.28 8.03 4.21
N GLU A 41 11.97 6.82 4.66
CA GLU A 41 12.16 5.54 3.97
C GLU A 41 11.35 5.43 2.68
N ILE A 42 10.40 6.35 2.40
CA ILE A 42 9.69 6.42 1.11
C ILE A 42 10.62 6.51 -0.11
N LYS A 43 11.86 7.00 0.09
CA LYS A 43 12.90 6.97 -0.95
C LYS A 43 13.27 5.55 -1.42
N ALA A 44 13.07 4.54 -0.57
CA ALA A 44 13.26 3.12 -0.89
C ALA A 44 11.98 2.48 -1.45
N GLY A 45 10.89 3.25 -1.53
CA GLY A 45 9.62 2.84 -2.10
C GLY A 45 8.54 2.55 -1.06
N ASP A 46 7.30 2.71 -1.52
CA ASP A 46 6.10 2.27 -0.81
C ASP A 46 5.76 0.84 -1.26
N LYS A 47 5.94 -0.12 -0.35
CA LYS A 47 5.78 -1.56 -0.61
C LYS A 47 4.31 -1.94 -0.61
N ARG A 48 3.86 -2.54 -1.72
CA ARG A 48 2.61 -3.30 -1.80
C ARG A 48 2.84 -4.73 -1.36
N ILE A 49 2.30 -5.11 -0.21
CA ILE A 49 2.27 -6.50 0.29
C ILE A 49 0.87 -7.04 0.03
N LEU A 50 0.75 -8.17 -0.68
CA LEU A 50 -0.54 -8.76 -0.98
C LEU A 50 -0.87 -9.87 0.04
N LEU A 51 -2.10 -9.85 0.55
CA LEU A 51 -2.70 -10.94 1.29
C LEU A 51 -3.79 -11.60 0.44
N ILE A 52 -3.73 -12.93 0.34
CA ILE A 52 -4.71 -13.76 -0.34
C ILE A 52 -5.27 -14.76 0.68
N ALA A 53 -6.57 -14.65 0.96
CA ALA A 53 -7.25 -15.38 2.04
C ALA A 53 -6.54 -15.28 3.40
N GLY A 54 -5.92 -14.12 3.69
CA GLY A 54 -5.15 -13.89 4.91
C GLY A 54 -3.69 -14.33 4.85
N GLU A 55 -3.27 -15.06 3.82
CA GLU A 55 -1.89 -15.51 3.64
C GLU A 55 -1.09 -14.51 2.80
N PRO A 56 0.14 -14.14 3.21
CA PRO A 56 0.97 -13.23 2.44
C PRO A 56 1.56 -13.88 1.20
N VAL A 57 1.47 -13.18 0.07
CA VAL A 57 2.31 -13.43 -1.11
C VAL A 57 3.78 -13.26 -0.69
N PRO A 58 4.70 -14.16 -1.05
CA PRO A 58 6.08 -14.16 -0.51
C PRO A 58 6.94 -12.97 -0.98
N TYR A 59 6.43 -12.17 -1.91
CA TYR A 59 7.05 -10.96 -2.45
C TYR A 59 6.10 -9.77 -2.27
N SER A 60 6.69 -8.60 -2.07
CA SER A 60 6.04 -7.29 -2.21
C SER A 60 6.49 -6.62 -3.50
N LEU A 61 5.78 -5.57 -3.91
CA LEU A 61 6.25 -4.65 -4.95
C LEU A 61 6.57 -3.29 -4.31
N ALA A 62 7.85 -2.95 -4.21
CA ALA A 62 8.29 -1.62 -3.79
C ALA A 62 8.04 -0.63 -4.94
N ARG A 63 7.24 0.39 -4.69
CA ARG A 63 6.89 1.42 -5.67
C ARG A 63 7.72 2.67 -5.37
N ILE A 64 8.83 2.81 -6.09
CA ILE A 64 9.88 3.80 -5.80
C ILE A 64 9.57 5.10 -6.55
N PRO A 65 9.43 6.25 -5.84
CA PRO A 65 9.25 7.54 -6.49
C PRO A 65 10.37 7.84 -7.48
N GLN A 66 10.03 8.42 -8.63
CA GLN A 66 11.01 8.81 -9.66
C GLN A 66 11.09 10.35 -9.77
N GLY A 67 12.30 10.86 -10.02
CA GLY A 67 12.52 12.30 -10.22
C GLY A 67 12.31 13.14 -8.95
N SER A 68 11.59 14.26 -9.09
CA SER A 68 11.25 15.19 -7.99
C SER A 68 9.91 14.86 -7.31
N GLU A 69 9.24 13.79 -7.73
CA GLU A 69 7.93 13.39 -7.22
C GLU A 69 8.10 12.68 -5.86
N VAL A 70 7.24 13.03 -4.89
CA VAL A 70 7.30 12.42 -3.54
C VAL A 70 6.52 11.09 -3.50
N ARG A 71 5.64 10.89 -4.48
CA ARG A 71 4.70 9.77 -4.56
C ARG A 71 5.34 8.57 -5.27
N GLY A 72 5.16 7.38 -4.70
CA GLY A 72 5.71 6.13 -5.22
C GLY A 72 4.81 5.38 -6.20
N ASN A 73 3.51 5.69 -6.26
CA ASN A 73 2.53 4.88 -6.98
C ASN A 73 2.87 4.71 -8.48
N LEU A 74 2.68 3.48 -9.00
CA LEU A 74 2.95 3.15 -10.41
C LEU A 74 2.17 4.03 -11.40
N ALA A 75 0.92 4.37 -11.07
CA ALA A 75 0.08 5.24 -11.90
C ALA A 75 0.65 6.66 -12.07
N ALA A 76 1.57 7.08 -11.20
CA ALA A 76 2.27 8.36 -11.29
C ALA A 76 3.68 8.23 -11.90
N GLY A 77 4.02 7.07 -12.49
CA GLY A 77 5.33 6.82 -13.11
C GLY A 77 6.40 6.25 -12.15
N GLY A 78 6.00 5.77 -10.97
CA GLY A 78 6.91 5.10 -10.05
C GLY A 78 7.50 3.80 -10.63
N LEU A 79 8.75 3.50 -10.26
CA LEU A 79 9.40 2.25 -10.63
C LEU A 79 8.95 1.13 -9.66
N GLY A 80 8.35 0.07 -10.19
CA GLY A 80 7.98 -1.11 -9.42
C GLY A 80 9.12 -2.12 -9.36
N VAL A 81 9.61 -2.44 -8.16
CA VAL A 81 10.65 -3.45 -7.93
C VAL A 81 10.12 -4.51 -6.98
N ALA A 82 10.03 -5.76 -7.44
CA ALA A 82 9.61 -6.88 -6.63
C ALA A 82 10.70 -7.26 -5.63
N GLN A 83 10.32 -7.50 -4.38
CA GLN A 83 11.25 -7.79 -3.29
C GLN A 83 10.69 -8.90 -2.40
N PRO A 84 11.51 -9.85 -1.92
CA PRO A 84 11.08 -10.80 -0.90
C PRO A 84 10.55 -10.06 0.33
N LEU A 85 9.50 -10.60 0.96
CA LEU A 85 9.00 -10.00 2.22
C LEU A 85 10.08 -10.06 3.31
N THR A 86 10.33 -8.92 3.92
CA THR A 86 11.18 -8.79 5.10
C THR A 86 10.52 -9.45 6.32
N ALA A 87 11.28 -9.64 7.40
CA ALA A 87 10.73 -10.11 8.67
C ALA A 87 9.60 -9.19 9.18
N ARG A 88 9.77 -7.87 9.03
CA ARG A 88 8.76 -6.90 9.46
C ARG A 88 7.50 -6.95 8.60
N ASP A 89 7.63 -7.13 7.30
CA ASP A 89 6.48 -7.31 6.39
C ASP A 89 5.66 -8.54 6.77
N ARG A 90 6.34 -9.64 7.08
CA ARG A 90 5.71 -10.89 7.53
C ARG A 90 5.02 -10.74 8.88
N GLU A 91 5.59 -9.98 9.80
CA GLU A 91 4.97 -9.68 11.10
C GLU A 91 3.68 -8.88 10.92
N ILE A 92 3.70 -7.81 10.11
CA ILE A 92 2.51 -7.00 9.79
C ILE A 92 1.44 -7.88 9.12
N ALA A 93 1.84 -8.66 8.11
CA ALA A 93 0.94 -9.57 7.40
C ALA A 93 0.33 -10.61 8.34
N GLY A 94 1.13 -11.25 9.19
CA GLY A 94 0.66 -12.26 10.14
C GLY A 94 -0.27 -11.71 11.21
N ALA A 95 -0.07 -10.46 11.63
CA ALA A 95 -0.97 -9.79 12.58
C ALA A 95 -2.34 -9.44 11.96
N LEU A 96 -2.36 -9.01 10.69
CA LEU A 96 -3.58 -8.55 10.03
C LEU A 96 -4.33 -9.65 9.27
N GLY A 97 -3.60 -10.60 8.68
CA GLY A 97 -4.11 -11.64 7.80
C GLY A 97 -5.32 -12.39 8.37
N PRO A 98 -5.21 -13.00 9.56
CA PRO A 98 -6.33 -13.74 10.16
C PRO A 98 -7.56 -12.86 10.41
N VAL A 99 -7.36 -11.62 10.87
CA VAL A 99 -8.44 -10.68 11.16
C VAL A 99 -9.15 -10.25 9.88
N LEU A 100 -8.40 -9.93 8.82
CA LEU A 100 -8.97 -9.51 7.54
C LEU A 100 -9.70 -10.65 6.83
N ALA A 101 -9.12 -11.86 6.85
CA ALA A 101 -9.76 -13.06 6.29
C ALA A 101 -11.07 -13.39 7.03
N SER A 102 -11.11 -13.27 8.36
CA SER A 102 -12.33 -13.49 9.15
C SER A 102 -13.47 -12.52 8.80
N ARG A 103 -13.14 -11.37 8.19
CA ARG A 103 -14.11 -10.38 7.70
C ARG A 103 -14.54 -10.62 6.26
N GLY A 104 -14.15 -11.73 5.65
CA GLY A 104 -14.48 -12.07 4.26
C GLY A 104 -13.63 -11.35 3.22
N LEU A 105 -12.51 -10.73 3.61
CA LEU A 105 -11.61 -10.06 2.68
C LEU A 105 -10.66 -11.07 2.03
N LEU A 106 -11.05 -11.59 0.87
CA LEU A 106 -10.27 -12.57 0.13
C LEU A 106 -8.96 -12.00 -0.43
N LEU A 107 -8.98 -10.75 -0.89
CA LEU A 107 -7.82 -10.10 -1.49
C LEU A 107 -7.61 -8.72 -0.86
N VAL A 108 -6.42 -8.50 -0.29
CA VAL A 108 -6.05 -7.24 0.35
C VAL A 108 -4.65 -6.83 -0.10
N GLY A 109 -4.46 -5.54 -0.36
CA GLY A 109 -3.14 -4.93 -0.49
C GLY A 109 -2.81 -4.11 0.75
N LEU A 110 -1.76 -4.48 1.47
CA LEU A 110 -1.19 -3.65 2.52
C LEU A 110 -0.12 -2.75 1.89
N ASP A 111 -0.18 -1.45 2.18
CA ASP A 111 0.85 -0.50 1.80
C ASP A 111 1.72 -0.20 3.02
N ALA A 112 3.04 -0.29 2.85
CA ALA A 112 4.00 -0.14 3.92
C ALA A 112 5.23 0.65 3.46
N ILE A 113 5.65 1.62 4.28
CA ILE A 113 6.87 2.41 4.06
C ILE A 113 7.84 2.13 5.22
N GLY A 114 9.05 1.66 4.88
CA GLY A 114 9.98 1.14 5.88
C GLY A 114 9.33 0.02 6.70
N ASP A 115 9.21 0.26 8.01
CA ASP A 115 8.63 -0.68 8.99
C ASP A 115 7.19 -0.34 9.42
N TRP A 116 6.56 0.63 8.75
CA TRP A 116 5.25 1.17 9.11
C TRP A 116 4.19 0.79 8.06
N LEU A 117 3.08 0.21 8.51
CA LEU A 117 1.86 0.10 7.72
C LEU A 117 1.25 1.50 7.56
N THR A 118 0.90 1.88 6.33
CA THR A 118 0.33 3.19 6.01
C THR A 118 -1.12 3.10 5.55
N GLU A 119 -1.49 2.07 4.80
CA GLU A 119 -2.83 1.90 4.24
C GLU A 119 -3.21 0.42 4.05
N VAL A 120 -4.51 0.12 4.09
CA VAL A 120 -5.09 -1.21 3.81
C VAL A 120 -6.10 -1.08 2.67
N ASN A 121 -5.73 -1.59 1.49
CA ASN A 121 -6.51 -1.56 0.26
C ASN A 121 -7.34 -2.84 0.09
N VAL A 122 -8.67 -2.72 0.11
CA VAL A 122 -9.59 -3.87 0.10
C VAL A 122 -10.50 -3.97 -1.12
N THR A 123 -10.39 -3.04 -2.08
CA THR A 123 -11.32 -2.95 -3.22
C THR A 123 -10.76 -3.62 -4.47
N SER A 124 -9.66 -3.09 -5.02
CA SER A 124 -9.04 -3.59 -6.25
C SER A 124 -7.51 -3.47 -6.19
N PRO A 125 -6.84 -4.14 -5.23
CA PRO A 125 -5.37 -4.09 -5.14
C PRO A 125 -4.73 -4.71 -6.39
N THR A 126 -3.71 -4.02 -6.92
CA THR A 126 -2.95 -4.38 -8.13
C THR A 126 -1.58 -5.00 -7.77
N CYS A 127 -0.64 -5.04 -8.71
CA CYS A 127 0.77 -5.49 -8.56
C CYS A 127 1.02 -7.00 -8.79
N PHE A 128 0.04 -7.75 -9.28
CA PHE A 128 0.19 -9.19 -9.56
C PHE A 128 1.19 -9.43 -10.70
N ARG A 129 1.06 -8.68 -11.80
CA ARG A 129 1.83 -8.89 -13.02
C ARG A 129 3.30 -8.58 -12.79
N GLU A 130 3.59 -7.45 -12.18
CA GLU A 130 4.95 -6.98 -11.92
C GLU A 130 5.70 -7.95 -10.99
N ILE A 131 5.02 -8.49 -9.97
CA ILE A 131 5.59 -9.52 -9.10
C ILE A 131 5.87 -10.79 -9.90
N MET A 132 4.90 -11.27 -10.69
CA MET A 132 5.06 -12.48 -11.50
C MET A 132 6.20 -12.35 -12.51
N GLU A 133 6.27 -11.25 -13.26
CA GLU A 133 7.29 -10.99 -14.28
C GLU A 133 8.70 -10.92 -13.68
N GLN A 134 8.86 -10.35 -12.48
CA GLN A 134 10.17 -10.15 -11.86
C GLN A 134 10.65 -11.33 -11.01
N THR A 135 9.73 -12.15 -10.48
CA THR A 135 10.06 -13.21 -9.49
C THR A 135 9.71 -14.62 -9.97
N GLY A 136 8.85 -14.74 -10.99
CA GLY A 136 8.27 -16.02 -11.42
C GLY A 136 7.18 -16.57 -10.49
N PHE A 137 6.83 -15.87 -9.40
CA PHE A 137 5.76 -16.30 -8.49
C PHE A 137 4.39 -15.96 -9.09
N ASP A 138 3.57 -16.98 -9.33
CA ASP A 138 2.23 -16.81 -9.89
C ASP A 138 1.21 -16.38 -8.83
N VAL A 139 1.11 -15.06 -8.63
CA VAL A 139 0.16 -14.44 -7.70
C VAL A 139 -1.29 -14.73 -8.11
N ALA A 140 -1.56 -14.81 -9.42
CA ALA A 140 -2.91 -15.05 -9.93
C ALA A 140 -3.37 -16.48 -9.62
N ALA A 141 -2.50 -17.48 -9.80
CA ALA A 141 -2.77 -18.86 -9.42
C ALA A 141 -3.06 -18.98 -7.92
N MET A 142 -2.22 -18.38 -7.06
CA MET A 142 -2.45 -18.37 -5.61
C MET A 142 -3.82 -17.77 -5.24
N PHE A 143 -4.24 -16.71 -5.93
CA PHE A 143 -5.55 -16.09 -5.73
C PHE A 143 -6.70 -16.99 -6.19
N VAL A 144 -6.61 -17.57 -7.39
CA VAL A 144 -7.64 -18.47 -7.93
C VAL A 144 -7.80 -19.71 -7.05
N ASP A 145 -6.70 -20.33 -6.64
CA ASP A 145 -6.72 -21.48 -5.73
C ASP A 145 -7.44 -21.15 -4.41
N ALA A 146 -7.22 -19.95 -3.87
CA ALA A 146 -7.88 -19.49 -2.66
C ALA A 146 -9.37 -19.19 -2.88
N LEU A 147 -9.72 -18.62 -4.04
CA LEU A 147 -11.11 -18.36 -4.43
C LEU A 147 -11.90 -19.67 -4.58
N GLU A 148 -11.34 -20.67 -5.25
CA GLU A 148 -11.96 -21.98 -5.43
C GLU A 148 -12.22 -22.66 -4.08
N ARG A 149 -11.26 -22.60 -3.15
CA ARG A 149 -11.45 -23.12 -1.79
C ARG A 149 -12.53 -22.38 -1.00
N ALA A 150 -12.67 -21.07 -1.20
CA ALA A 150 -13.65 -20.26 -0.49
C ALA A 150 -15.08 -20.41 -1.06
N ALA A 151 -15.20 -20.85 -2.31
CA ALA A 151 -16.48 -21.05 -2.99
C ALA A 151 -17.03 -22.49 -2.87
N ALA A 152 -16.20 -23.43 -2.41
CA ALA A 152 -16.57 -24.83 -2.15
C ALA A 152 -17.31 -25.00 -0.82
#